data_AF-W1J7J2-F1
#
_entry.id   AF-W1J7J2-F1
#
_cell.length_a   1.000
_cell.length_b   1.000
_cell.length_c   1.000
_cell.angle_alpha   90.00
_cell.angle_beta   90.00
_cell.angle_gamma   90.00
#
_symmetry.space_group_name_H-M   'P 1'
#
loop_
_entity.id
_entity.type
_entity.pdbx_description
1 polymer ?
#
loop_
_entity_poly.entity_id
_entity_poly.type
_entity_poly.pdbx_seq_one_letter_code
_entity_poly.pdbx_strand_id
1 'polypeptide(L)'
;MELMAQIAGIERVATARGDIGMFITITTPSKYHPTRQMGKDKVAVLNSHWAEEAYTPKDNQRYLVRVWAKIRTAFKDKVLNVYGVRVVEPHHDGTPHWHLLLFTDKASRAAEVQQKMQALSTRQCGKCGERLPVAEVVSLARRPVGLRWAGMR
;
A
#
# COMPACT_ATOMS: atom_id res chain seq x y z
N MET A 1 16.76 4.33 -13.61
CA MET A 1 16.56 3.24 -14.60
C MET A 1 16.53 1.86 -13.91
N GLU A 2 17.30 1.68 -12.84
CA GLU A 2 17.39 0.44 -12.02
C GLU A 2 16.04 -0.13 -11.52
N LEU A 3 15.21 0.66 -10.81
CA LEU A 3 13.99 0.14 -10.18
C LEU A 3 13.00 -0.48 -11.17
N MET A 4 12.76 0.19 -12.30
CA MET A 4 11.84 -0.31 -13.32
C MET A 4 12.38 -1.58 -13.99
N ALA A 5 13.70 -1.67 -14.20
CA ALA A 5 14.33 -2.88 -14.72
C ALA A 5 14.21 -4.04 -13.72
N GLN A 6 14.38 -3.77 -12.42
CA GLN A 6 14.22 -4.77 -11.36
C GLN A 6 12.78 -5.29 -11.27
N ILE A 7 11.78 -4.39 -11.30
CA ILE A 7 10.36 -4.76 -11.30
C ILE A 7 10.04 -5.64 -12.51
N ALA A 8 10.49 -5.24 -13.71
CA ALA A 8 10.29 -6.02 -14.92
C ALA A 8 10.95 -7.41 -14.86
N GLY A 9 12.13 -7.51 -14.24
CA GLY A 9 12.81 -8.80 -14.01
C GLY A 9 12.02 -9.72 -13.08
N ILE A 10 11.54 -9.18 -11.96
CA ILE A 10 10.74 -9.93 -10.98
C ILE A 10 9.42 -10.40 -11.60
N GLU A 11 8.73 -9.54 -12.35
CA GLU A 11 7.50 -9.88 -13.07
C GLU A 11 7.70 -11.01 -14.08
N ARG A 12 8.79 -11.00 -14.84
CA ARG A 12 9.12 -12.08 -15.78
C ARG A 12 9.27 -13.42 -15.07
N VAL A 13 9.99 -13.45 -13.94
CA VAL A 13 10.18 -14.67 -13.14
C VAL A 13 8.85 -15.15 -12.55
N ALA A 14 8.04 -14.24 -12.00
CA ALA A 14 6.73 -14.56 -11.44
C ALA A 14 5.79 -15.14 -12.52
N THR A 15 5.79 -14.53 -13.71
CA THR A 15 5.00 -14.99 -14.85
C THR A 15 5.44 -16.39 -15.30
N ALA A 16 6.74 -16.63 -15.41
CA ALA A 16 7.28 -17.95 -15.79
C ALA A 16 6.92 -19.05 -14.78
N ARG A 17 6.75 -18.69 -13.49
CA ARG A 17 6.30 -19.61 -12.43
C ARG A 17 4.78 -19.78 -12.36
N GLY A 18 4.02 -18.94 -13.07
CA GLY A 18 2.57 -18.88 -12.97
C GLY A 18 2.06 -18.24 -11.67
N ASP A 19 2.92 -17.46 -10.99
CA ASP A 19 2.59 -16.77 -9.75
C ASP A 19 1.56 -15.64 -10.01
N ILE A 20 0.76 -15.35 -8.99
CA ILE A 20 -0.30 -14.34 -9.02
C ILE A 20 0.23 -13.02 -8.43
N GLY A 21 0.19 -11.96 -9.24
CA GLY A 21 0.56 -10.61 -8.83
C GLY A 21 -0.58 -9.86 -8.13
N MET A 22 -0.22 -9.06 -7.13
CA MET A 22 -1.11 -8.22 -6.34
C MET A 22 -0.47 -6.84 -6.19
N PHE A 23 -1.25 -5.79 -6.42
CA PHE A 23 -0.85 -4.43 -6.14
C PHE A 23 -1.61 -3.90 -4.92
N ILE A 24 -0.86 -3.46 -3.91
CA ILE A 24 -1.40 -3.06 -2.61
C ILE A 24 -0.84 -1.68 -2.26
N THR A 25 -1.71 -0.74 -1.92
CA THR A 25 -1.29 0.56 -1.40
C THR A 25 -1.58 0.70 0.09
N ILE A 26 -0.55 1.08 0.86
CA ILE A 26 -0.66 1.36 2.29
C ILE A 26 -0.32 2.84 2.51
N THR A 27 -1.27 3.59 3.03
CA THR A 27 -1.09 5.02 3.36
C THR A 27 -1.11 5.23 4.88
N THR A 28 -1.08 6.46 5.35
CA THR A 28 -1.32 6.80 6.75
C THR A 28 -2.75 7.31 6.97
N PRO A 29 -3.29 7.22 8.20
CA PRO A 29 -4.53 7.91 8.58
C PRO A 29 -4.47 9.43 8.39
N SER A 30 -5.63 10.09 8.33
CA SER A 30 -5.78 11.52 8.00
C SER A 30 -4.95 12.45 8.90
N LYS A 31 -4.81 12.13 10.20
CA LYS A 31 -3.99 12.93 11.11
C LYS A 31 -2.52 13.10 10.74
N TYR A 32 -1.97 12.21 9.91
CA TYR A 32 -0.59 12.30 9.44
C TYR A 32 -0.44 13.20 8.19
N HIS A 33 -1.55 13.67 7.64
CA HIS A 33 -1.62 14.53 6.46
C HIS A 33 -1.79 16.00 6.88
N PRO A 34 -0.76 16.85 6.72
CA PRO A 34 -0.80 18.24 7.18
C PRO A 34 -1.74 19.11 6.34
N THR A 35 -2.03 18.71 5.09
CA THR A 35 -2.96 19.42 4.22
C THR A 35 -3.97 18.46 3.60
N ARG A 36 -5.14 18.98 3.26
CA ARG A 36 -6.15 18.30 2.45
C ARG A 36 -6.46 19.15 1.22
N GLN A 37 -6.80 18.50 0.11
CA GLN A 37 -7.30 19.20 -1.07
C GLN A 37 -8.79 19.53 -0.87
N MET A 38 -9.18 20.77 -1.14
CA MET A 38 -10.56 21.24 -1.02
C MET A 38 -11.01 21.99 -2.28
N GLY A 39 -12.29 21.84 -2.65
CA GLY A 39 -12.86 22.47 -3.83
C GLY A 39 -12.52 21.76 -5.15
N LYS A 40 -13.11 22.24 -6.26
CA LYS A 40 -12.90 21.67 -7.60
C LYS A 40 -11.46 21.86 -8.10
N ASP A 41 -10.83 22.96 -7.68
CA ASP A 41 -9.47 23.32 -8.09
C ASP A 41 -8.38 22.67 -7.23
N LYS A 42 -8.76 21.75 -6.32
CA LYS A 42 -7.84 20.97 -5.45
C LYS A 42 -6.86 21.85 -4.67
N VAL A 43 -7.34 22.99 -4.16
CA VAL A 43 -6.52 23.91 -3.37
C VAL A 43 -6.11 23.21 -2.07
N ALA A 44 -4.82 23.26 -1.75
CA ALA A 44 -4.30 22.70 -0.50
C ALA A 44 -4.68 23.60 0.69
N VAL A 45 -5.39 23.03 1.66
CA VAL A 45 -5.79 23.70 2.90
C VAL A 45 -5.23 22.92 4.08
N LEU A 46 -4.76 23.60 5.11
CA LEU A 46 -4.26 22.95 6.33
C LEU A 46 -5.34 22.07 6.98
N ASN A 47 -4.91 20.92 7.47
CA ASN A 47 -5.77 19.98 8.19
C ASN A 47 -5.96 20.45 9.64
N SER A 48 -6.82 21.44 9.85
CA SER A 48 -7.00 22.11 11.15
C SER A 48 -7.49 21.19 12.28
N HIS A 49 -8.12 20.07 11.95
CA HIS A 49 -8.56 19.07 12.94
C HIS A 49 -7.39 18.44 13.71
N TRP A 50 -6.17 18.53 13.17
CA TRP A 50 -4.96 17.96 13.77
C TRP A 50 -3.86 19.01 13.89
N ALA A 51 -4.22 20.30 13.97
CA ALA A 51 -3.27 21.41 14.01
C ALA A 51 -2.25 21.31 15.17
N GLU A 52 -2.65 20.70 16.29
CA GLU A 52 -1.79 20.46 17.45
C GLU A 52 -0.93 19.19 17.33
N GLU A 53 -1.22 18.31 16.37
CA GLU A 53 -0.49 17.07 16.11
C GLU A 53 0.41 17.21 14.87
N ALA A 54 1.64 17.69 15.06
CA ALA A 54 2.60 17.82 13.97
C ALA A 54 3.39 16.51 13.72
N TYR A 55 2.94 15.68 12.78
CA TYR A 55 3.67 14.48 12.36
C TYR A 55 4.66 14.77 11.24
N THR A 56 5.88 14.22 11.37
CA THR A 56 6.90 14.34 10.32
C THR A 56 6.82 13.17 9.33
N PRO A 57 7.36 13.29 8.10
CA PRO A 57 7.50 12.15 7.20
C PRO A 57 8.21 10.93 7.84
N LYS A 58 9.11 11.17 8.81
CA LYS A 58 9.77 10.11 9.57
C LYS A 58 8.82 9.39 10.53
N ASP A 59 7.89 10.11 11.16
CA ASP A 59 6.80 9.51 11.95
C ASP A 59 5.91 8.63 11.09
N ASN A 60 5.57 9.12 9.90
CA ASN A 60 4.72 8.44 8.93
C ASN A 60 5.37 7.12 8.50
N GLN A 61 6.67 7.13 8.16
CA GLN A 61 7.43 5.91 7.87
C GLN A 61 7.46 4.93 9.05
N ARG A 62 7.71 5.40 10.27
CA ARG A 62 7.69 4.55 11.48
C ARG A 62 6.31 3.91 11.69
N TYR A 63 5.25 4.65 11.41
CA TYR A 63 3.89 4.11 11.45
C TYR A 63 3.70 3.00 10.41
N LEU A 64 4.04 3.25 9.14
CA LEU A 64 3.90 2.28 8.05
C LEU A 64 4.70 0.99 8.31
N VAL A 65 5.93 1.11 8.82
CA VAL A 65 6.76 -0.04 9.23
C VAL A 65 6.07 -0.88 10.30
N ARG A 66 5.45 -0.26 11.32
CA ARG A 66 4.72 -0.97 12.37
C ARG A 66 3.47 -1.68 11.83
N VAL A 67 2.73 -1.04 10.93
CA VAL A 67 1.57 -1.65 10.26
C VAL A 67 2.02 -2.86 9.44
N TRP A 68 3.07 -2.70 8.64
CA TRP A 68 3.62 -3.79 7.84
C TRP A 68 4.16 -4.94 8.67
N ALA A 69 4.80 -4.68 9.81
CA ALA A 69 5.22 -5.72 10.73
C ALA A 69 4.03 -6.59 11.19
N LYS A 70 2.89 -5.98 11.53
CA LYS A 70 1.67 -6.70 11.91
C LYS A 70 1.08 -7.50 10.75
N ILE A 71 1.09 -6.92 9.53
CA ILE A 71 0.65 -7.63 8.31
C ILE A 71 1.51 -8.88 8.09
N ARG A 72 2.83 -8.76 8.17
CA ARG A 72 3.75 -9.90 8.01
C ARG A 72 3.54 -10.98 9.06
N THR A 73 3.29 -10.61 10.32
CA THR A 73 2.91 -11.58 11.36
C THR A 73 1.63 -12.32 10.97
N ALA A 74 0.57 -11.59 10.58
CA ALA A 74 -0.69 -12.20 10.16
C ALA A 74 -0.56 -13.09 8.91
N PHE A 75 0.37 -12.78 8.01
CA PHE A 75 0.70 -13.64 6.87
C PHE A 75 1.43 -14.91 7.31
N LYS A 76 2.41 -14.78 8.21
CA LYS A 76 3.16 -15.92 8.77
C LYS A 76 2.23 -16.90 9.50
N ASP A 77 1.32 -16.39 10.33
CA ASP A 77 0.38 -17.21 11.11
C ASP A 77 -0.57 -18.04 10.22
N LYS A 78 -0.75 -17.64 8.96
CA LYS A 78 -1.57 -18.33 7.96
C LYS A 78 -0.77 -18.94 6.81
N VAL A 79 0.57 -18.96 6.93
CA VAL A 79 1.47 -19.52 5.91
C VAL A 79 1.26 -18.87 4.52
N LEU A 80 0.95 -17.58 4.51
CA LEU A 80 0.78 -16.78 3.30
C LEU A 80 2.14 -16.28 2.81
N ASN A 81 2.89 -17.16 2.14
CA ASN A 81 4.18 -16.78 1.58
C ASN A 81 3.98 -15.88 0.36
N VAL A 82 4.51 -14.66 0.44
CA VAL A 82 4.51 -13.65 -0.62
C VAL A 82 5.93 -13.11 -0.81
N TYR A 83 6.25 -12.68 -2.03
CA TYR A 83 7.51 -12.00 -2.35
C TYR A 83 7.26 -10.83 -3.29
N GLY A 84 8.21 -9.90 -3.43
CA GLY A 84 8.07 -8.81 -4.39
C GLY A 84 8.80 -7.53 -3.98
N VAL A 85 8.26 -6.38 -4.39
CA VAL A 85 8.90 -5.06 -4.25
C VAL A 85 7.98 -4.10 -3.50
N ARG A 86 8.60 -3.21 -2.72
CA ARG A 86 7.93 -2.07 -2.09
C ARG A 86 8.56 -0.77 -2.60
N VAL A 87 7.72 0.14 -3.08
CA VAL A 87 8.07 1.51 -3.46
C VAL A 87 7.44 2.48 -2.47
N VAL A 88 8.12 3.59 -2.21
CA VAL A 88 7.63 4.68 -1.36
C VAL A 88 7.47 5.91 -2.23
N GLU A 89 6.29 6.50 -2.22
CA GLU A 89 6.01 7.75 -2.93
C GLU A 89 5.41 8.77 -1.95
N PRO A 90 5.80 10.05 -2.02
CA PRO A 90 5.14 11.10 -1.26
C PRO A 90 3.79 11.43 -1.92
N HIS A 91 2.77 11.64 -1.10
CA HIS A 91 1.57 12.38 -1.50
C HIS A 91 1.94 13.84 -1.81
N HIS A 92 0.99 14.58 -2.39
CA HIS A 92 1.18 16.02 -2.68
C HIS A 92 1.54 16.86 -1.44
N ASP A 93 1.13 16.41 -0.25
CA ASP A 93 1.43 17.05 1.04
C ASP A 93 2.75 16.57 1.67
N GLY A 94 3.52 15.73 0.96
CA GLY A 94 4.78 15.13 1.42
C GLY A 94 4.62 13.89 2.29
N THR A 95 3.40 13.47 2.62
CA THR A 95 3.13 12.27 3.42
C THR A 95 3.49 11.01 2.63
N PRO A 96 4.38 10.13 3.12
CA PRO A 96 4.71 8.93 2.38
C PRO A 96 3.55 7.93 2.36
N HIS A 97 3.37 7.26 1.22
CA HIS A 97 2.59 6.03 1.10
C HIS A 97 3.44 4.95 0.41
N TRP A 98 3.06 3.70 0.64
CA TRP A 98 3.76 2.54 0.11
C TRP A 98 2.94 1.87 -0.97
N HIS A 99 3.56 1.59 -2.11
CA HIS A 99 3.05 0.67 -3.10
C HIS A 99 3.81 -0.65 -2.96
N LEU A 100 3.08 -1.75 -2.84
CA LEU A 100 3.63 -3.10 -2.78
C LEU A 100 3.16 -3.88 -3.99
N LEU A 101 4.12 -4.37 -4.76
CA LEU A 101 3.90 -5.37 -5.78
C LEU A 101 4.30 -6.72 -5.21
N LEU A 102 3.32 -7.57 -4.90
CA LEU A 102 3.52 -8.86 -4.25
C LEU A 102 3.08 -10.01 -5.17
N PHE A 103 3.74 -11.15 -5.05
CA PHE A 103 3.49 -12.37 -5.81
C PHE A 103 3.33 -13.58 -4.90
N THR A 104 2.48 -14.53 -5.30
CA THR A 104 2.31 -15.83 -4.61
C THR A 104 1.87 -16.91 -5.59
N ASP A 105 2.17 -18.17 -5.32
CA ASP A 105 1.98 -19.30 -6.26
C ASP A 105 0.52 -19.75 -6.47
N LYS A 106 -0.39 -19.41 -5.53
CA LYS A 106 -1.75 -19.94 -5.47
C LYS A 106 -2.76 -18.81 -5.45
N ALA A 107 -3.74 -18.90 -6.34
CA ALA A 107 -4.86 -17.96 -6.38
C ALA A 107 -5.63 -17.89 -5.05
N SER A 108 -5.77 -19.00 -4.33
CA SER A 108 -6.39 -19.02 -3.00
C SER A 108 -5.61 -18.21 -1.97
N ARG A 109 -4.27 -18.28 -2.00
CA ARG A 109 -3.41 -17.45 -1.14
C ARG A 109 -3.51 -15.98 -1.50
N ALA A 110 -3.54 -15.66 -2.79
CA ALA A 110 -3.74 -14.28 -3.25
C ALA A 110 -5.09 -13.73 -2.74
N ALA A 111 -6.17 -14.51 -2.86
CA ALA A 111 -7.48 -14.11 -2.34
C ALA A 111 -7.48 -13.92 -0.82
N GLU A 112 -6.81 -14.78 -0.05
CA GLU A 112 -6.70 -14.62 1.41
C GLU A 112 -5.88 -13.37 1.79
N VAL A 113 -4.79 -13.09 1.07
CA VAL A 113 -4.03 -11.84 1.23
C VAL A 113 -4.94 -10.65 0.98
N GLN A 114 -5.70 -10.65 -0.11
CA GLN A 114 -6.63 -9.55 -0.45
C GLN A 114 -7.68 -9.36 0.64
N GLN A 115 -8.32 -10.43 1.09
CA GLN A 115 -9.32 -10.38 2.15
C GLN A 115 -8.74 -9.82 3.46
N LYS A 116 -7.54 -10.27 3.86
CA LYS A 116 -6.86 -9.75 5.07
C LYS A 116 -6.53 -8.28 4.95
N MET A 117 -6.01 -7.86 3.80
CA MET A 117 -5.68 -6.46 3.56
C MET A 117 -6.95 -5.59 3.55
N GLN A 118 -8.05 -6.04 2.93
CA GLN A 118 -9.34 -5.36 3.01
C GLN A 118 -9.88 -5.30 4.44
N ALA A 119 -9.77 -6.37 5.23
CA ALA A 119 -10.18 -6.36 6.63
C ALA A 119 -9.36 -5.38 7.48
N LEU A 120 -8.09 -5.13 7.13
CA LEU A 120 -7.28 -4.11 7.79
C LEU A 120 -7.69 -2.69 7.38
N SER A 121 -8.25 -2.49 6.19
CA SER A 121 -8.73 -1.19 5.70
C SER A 121 -10.00 -0.70 6.40
N THR A 122 -10.84 -1.63 6.83
CA THR A 122 -12.15 -1.34 7.42
C THR A 122 -12.11 -1.19 8.93
N ARG A 123 -11.01 -1.61 9.58
CA ARG A 123 -10.84 -1.49 11.03
C ARG A 123 -10.58 -0.04 11.44
N GLN A 124 -11.15 0.40 12.54
CA GLN A 124 -10.80 1.68 13.16
C GLN A 124 -9.74 1.51 14.25
N CYS A 125 -8.90 2.52 14.40
CA CYS A 125 -7.98 2.65 15.50
C CYS A 125 -8.76 2.90 16.80
N GLY A 126 -8.69 1.98 17.76
CA GLY A 126 -9.38 2.14 19.05
C GLY A 126 -8.91 3.31 19.92
N LYS A 127 -7.82 4.01 19.54
CA LYS A 127 -7.32 5.20 20.25
C LYS A 127 -7.78 6.52 19.63
N CYS A 128 -7.94 6.59 18.31
CA CYS A 128 -8.28 7.84 17.60
C CYS A 128 -9.50 7.73 16.69
N GLY A 129 -10.19 6.59 16.65
CA GLY A 129 -11.38 6.36 15.83
C GLY A 129 -11.15 6.32 14.31
N GLU A 130 -9.97 6.70 13.82
CA GLU A 130 -9.68 6.73 12.38
C GLU A 130 -9.55 5.33 11.79
N ARG A 131 -10.00 5.16 10.54
CA ARG A 131 -9.79 3.92 9.77
C ARG A 131 -8.30 3.63 9.61
N LEU A 132 -7.91 2.39 9.87
CA LEU A 132 -6.60 1.86 9.58
C LEU A 132 -6.39 1.87 8.05
N PRO A 133 -5.16 2.10 7.59
CA PRO A 133 -4.95 2.39 6.20
C PRO A 133 -4.83 1.11 5.39
N VAL A 134 -5.75 0.94 4.44
CA VAL A 134 -5.42 0.34 3.14
C VAL A 134 -6.28 1.05 2.09
N ALA A 135 -5.63 1.67 1.12
CA ALA A 135 -6.28 2.17 -0.08
C ALA A 135 -5.99 1.13 -1.16
N GLU A 136 -7.06 0.52 -1.67
CA GLU A 136 -7.11 -0.35 -2.84
C GLU A 136 -6.15 -1.55 -2.89
N VAL A 137 -6.75 -2.74 -2.94
CA VAL A 137 -6.05 -3.96 -3.32
C VAL A 137 -6.53 -4.34 -4.71
N VAL A 138 -5.66 -4.18 -5.71
CA VAL A 138 -5.95 -4.58 -7.08
C VAL A 138 -5.32 -5.94 -7.33
N SER A 139 -6.17 -6.94 -7.58
CA SER A 139 -5.74 -8.24 -8.09
C SER A 139 -5.29 -8.08 -9.53
N LEU A 140 -3.99 -8.26 -9.80
CA LEU A 140 -3.49 -8.35 -11.17
C LEU A 140 -3.59 -9.82 -11.59
N ALA A 141 -4.82 -10.32 -11.73
CA ALA A 141 -5.04 -11.69 -12.19
C ALA A 141 -4.45 -11.87 -13.60
N ARG A 142 -3.46 -12.77 -13.72
CA ARG A 142 -2.87 -13.35 -14.94
C ARG A 142 -2.90 -12.42 -16.17
N ARG A 143 -2.49 -11.16 -16.03
CA ARG A 143 -2.33 -10.29 -17.21
C ARG A 143 -0.94 -10.55 -17.80
N PRO A 144 -0.83 -10.90 -19.09
CA PRO A 144 0.46 -11.11 -19.73
C PRO A 144 1.29 -9.82 -19.66
N VAL A 145 2.61 -10.00 -19.62
CA VAL A 145 3.65 -8.96 -19.59
C VAL A 145 3.31 -7.83 -20.56
N GLY A 146 3.14 -6.60 -20.05
CA GLY A 146 3.06 -5.40 -20.90
C GLY A 146 1.91 -4.42 -20.65
N LEU A 147 1.02 -4.64 -19.68
CA LEU A 147 0.00 -3.62 -19.37
C LEU A 147 0.58 -2.52 -18.47
N ARG A 148 0.83 -1.36 -19.10
CA ARG A 148 1.44 -0.15 -18.57
C ARG A 148 1.07 0.15 -17.10
N TRP A 149 2.07 0.00 -16.23
CA TRP A 149 2.16 0.65 -14.91
C TRP A 149 1.93 2.17 -14.93
N ALA A 150 1.95 2.80 -16.11
CA ALA A 150 1.82 4.25 -16.30
C ALA A 150 0.42 4.84 -16.01
N GLY A 151 -0.59 4.00 -15.77
CA GLY A 151 -2.00 4.43 -15.64
C GLY A 151 -2.56 4.48 -14.21
N MET A 152 -1.77 4.18 -13.17
CA MET A 152 -2.22 4.23 -11.76
C MET A 152 -1.85 5.57 -11.08
N ARG A 153 -1.92 6.68 -11.81
CA ARG A 153 -1.80 8.05 -11.29
C ARG A 153 -3.17 8.66 -11.05
#